data_AF-A0A954MS14-F1
#
_entry.id   AF-A0A954MS14-F1
#
_cell.length_a   1.000
_cell.length_b   1.000
_cell.length_c   1.000
_cell.angle_alpha   90.00
_cell.angle_beta   90.00
_cell.angle_gamma   90.00
#
_symmetry.space_group_name_H-M   'P 1'
#
loop_
_entity.id
_entity.type
_entity.pdbx_description
1 polymer ?
#
loop_
_entity_poly.entity_id
_entity_poly.type
_entity_poly.pdbx_seq_one_letter_code
_entity_poly.pdbx_strand_id
1 'polypeptide(L)'
;MTNSRVESILIQARDLCRRVAPIDLKDVPLYLLPTSRLTAKLGAARGCFGFTTGTLDLLLKDEIGDDWQGRGPCIVINDDLILSKLGDRYLAADFCGIVLHELAHVLLRPELFTEWKDPVPEQLDAKVRQLANHLAIDR
;
A
#
# COMPACT_ATOMS: atom_id res chain seq x y z
N MET A 1 -13.30 -5.80 18.27
CA MET A 1 -14.00 -4.73 17.54
C MET A 1 -13.06 -3.94 16.61
N THR A 2 -11.75 -3.95 16.84
CA THR A 2 -10.73 -3.29 15.98
C THR A 2 -10.62 -3.89 14.57
N ASN A 3 -10.71 -5.22 14.43
CA ASN A 3 -10.53 -5.88 13.12
C ASN A 3 -11.55 -5.42 12.07
N SER A 4 -12.85 -5.30 12.38
CA SER A 4 -13.86 -4.94 11.38
C SER A 4 -13.71 -3.52 10.82
N ARG A 5 -13.12 -2.60 11.59
CA ARG A 5 -12.86 -1.23 11.12
C ARG A 5 -11.64 -1.18 10.20
N VAL A 6 -10.56 -1.87 10.55
CA VAL A 6 -9.38 -1.99 9.69
C VAL A 6 -9.76 -2.64 8.36
N GLU A 7 -10.63 -3.65 8.36
CA GLU A 7 -11.16 -4.23 7.12
C GLU A 7 -11.90 -3.23 6.24
N SER A 8 -12.79 -2.44 6.84
CA SER A 8 -13.50 -1.41 6.09
C SER A 8 -12.54 -0.39 5.46
N ILE A 9 -11.44 -0.06 6.15
CA ILE A 9 -10.42 0.87 5.64
C ILE A 9 -9.62 0.20 4.51
N LEU A 10 -9.27 -1.08 4.63
CA LEU A 10 -8.56 -1.82 3.58
C LEU A 10 -9.34 -1.86 2.27
N ILE A 11 -10.66 -2.09 2.34
CA ILE A 11 -11.53 -2.07 1.16
C ILE A 11 -11.49 -0.69 0.50
N GLN A 12 -11.69 0.37 1.28
CA GLN A 12 -11.63 1.75 0.78
C GLN A 12 -10.26 2.09 0.17
N ALA A 13 -9.18 1.62 0.79
CA ALA A 13 -7.83 1.86 0.31
C ALA A 13 -7.56 1.13 -1.02
N ARG A 14 -8.03 -0.11 -1.20
CA ARG A 14 -7.92 -0.82 -2.49
C ARG A 14 -8.68 -0.10 -3.59
N ASP A 15 -9.92 0.32 -3.31
CA ASP A 15 -10.74 1.07 -4.27
C ASP A 15 -10.06 2.39 -4.65
N LEU A 16 -9.47 3.08 -3.65
CA LEU A 16 -8.71 4.30 -3.87
C LEU A 16 -7.49 4.07 -4.77
N CYS A 17 -6.70 3.02 -4.53
CA CYS A 17 -5.57 2.67 -5.39
C CYS A 17 -6.00 2.46 -6.85
N ARG A 18 -7.10 1.73 -7.08
CA ARG A 18 -7.62 1.50 -8.43
C ARG A 18 -8.15 2.76 -9.10
N ARG A 19 -8.65 3.73 -8.33
CA ARG A 19 -9.04 5.04 -8.87
C ARG A 19 -7.84 5.92 -9.20
N VAL A 20 -6.77 5.84 -8.42
CA VAL A 20 -5.54 6.64 -8.62
C VAL A 20 -4.69 6.09 -9.77
N ALA A 21 -4.60 4.78 -9.91
CA ALA A 21 -3.78 4.10 -10.92
C ALA A 21 -4.60 3.09 -11.74
N PRO A 22 -5.66 3.54 -12.44
CA PRO A 22 -6.60 2.64 -13.11
C PRO A 22 -5.98 1.88 -14.27
N ILE A 23 -4.99 2.46 -14.94
CA ILE A 23 -4.31 1.84 -16.09
C ILE A 23 -3.28 0.82 -15.59
N ASP A 24 -2.44 1.21 -14.65
CA ASP A 24 -1.36 0.35 -14.12
C ASP A 24 -1.89 -0.85 -13.34
N LEU A 25 -3.07 -0.75 -12.75
CA LEU A 25 -3.72 -1.81 -11.97
C LEU A 25 -4.84 -2.54 -12.73
N LYS A 26 -5.07 -2.21 -14.00
CA LYS A 26 -6.06 -2.90 -14.84
C LYS A 26 -5.59 -4.35 -14.99
N ASP A 27 -6.34 -5.29 -14.41
CA ASP A 27 -6.06 -6.72 -14.45
C ASP A 27 -4.86 -7.19 -13.60
N VAL A 28 -4.31 -6.33 -12.74
CA VAL A 28 -3.25 -6.70 -11.80
C VAL A 28 -3.83 -6.90 -10.39
N PRO A 29 -3.55 -8.04 -9.71
CA PRO A 29 -3.89 -8.21 -8.30
C PRO A 29 -3.21 -7.16 -7.43
N LEU A 30 -3.93 -6.61 -6.44
CA LEU A 30 -3.37 -5.69 -5.45
C LEU A 30 -3.63 -6.24 -4.05
N TYR A 31 -2.56 -6.53 -3.33
CA TYR A 31 -2.63 -7.08 -1.98
C TYR A 31 -2.29 -5.99 -0.97
N LEU A 32 -3.24 -5.69 -0.07
CA LEU A 32 -3.03 -4.81 1.07
C LEU A 32 -3.16 -5.65 2.35
N LEU A 33 -2.08 -5.72 3.13
CA LEU A 33 -2.01 -6.53 4.35
C LEU A 33 -1.71 -5.63 5.56
N PRO A 34 -2.59 -5.53 6.56
CA PRO A 34 -2.27 -4.90 7.83
C PRO A 34 -1.33 -5.82 8.63
N THR A 35 -0.41 -5.24 9.39
CA THR A 35 0.52 -5.99 10.26
C THR A 35 -0.19 -6.85 11.30
N SER A 36 -1.35 -6.41 11.79
CA SER A 36 -2.17 -7.17 12.74
C SER A 36 -2.69 -8.51 12.20
N ARG A 37 -2.68 -8.70 10.87
CA ARG A 37 -3.02 -9.97 10.21
C ARG A 37 -1.82 -10.87 9.94
N LEU A 38 -0.61 -10.32 10.00
CA LEU A 38 0.60 -11.10 9.74
C LEU A 38 0.94 -11.94 10.97
N THR A 39 1.52 -13.12 10.74
CA THR A 39 2.08 -13.91 11.83
C THR A 39 3.10 -13.11 12.65
N ALA A 40 3.22 -13.40 13.96
CA ALA A 40 4.07 -12.64 14.88
C ALA A 40 5.56 -12.56 14.47
N LYS A 41 6.03 -13.49 13.60
CA LYS A 41 7.38 -13.45 13.03
C LYS A 41 7.57 -12.32 12.01
N LEU A 42 6.50 -11.87 11.37
CA LEU A 42 6.49 -10.87 10.29
C LEU A 42 5.87 -9.53 10.74
N GLY A 43 4.91 -9.54 11.67
CA GLY A 43 4.22 -8.35 12.17
C GLY A 43 4.98 -7.48 13.18
N ALA A 44 6.22 -7.84 13.55
CA ALA A 44 6.96 -7.15 14.62
C ALA A 44 7.76 -5.91 14.17
N ALA A 45 7.71 -5.53 12.89
CA ALA A 45 8.43 -4.36 12.38
C ALA A 45 7.85 -3.08 13.01
N ARG A 46 8.66 -2.34 13.77
CA ARG A 46 8.26 -1.08 14.44
C ARG A 46 8.84 0.19 13.79
N GLY A 47 9.55 0.05 12.67
CA GLY A 47 10.35 1.11 12.08
C GLY A 47 9.63 1.97 11.04
N CYS A 48 8.60 1.44 10.37
CA CYS A 48 7.89 2.14 9.30
C CYS A 48 6.37 1.93 9.40
N PHE A 49 5.62 2.90 8.86
CA PHE A 49 4.16 2.89 8.82
C PHE A 49 3.59 2.01 7.70
N GLY A 50 4.38 1.75 6.67
CA GLY A 50 4.07 0.85 5.57
C GLY A 50 5.36 0.46 4.85
N PHE A 51 5.28 -0.54 3.99
CA PHE A 51 6.36 -0.85 3.05
C PHE A 51 5.86 -1.72 1.87
N THR A 52 6.61 -1.69 0.78
CA THR A 52 6.44 -2.56 -0.39
C THR A 52 7.78 -2.87 -1.05
N THR A 53 7.91 -4.05 -1.68
CA THR A 53 9.08 -4.42 -2.52
C THR A 53 8.62 -5.13 -3.79
N GLY A 54 9.53 -5.36 -4.75
CA GLY A 54 9.25 -6.05 -6.03
C GLY A 54 8.82 -7.51 -5.89
N THR A 55 9.12 -8.10 -4.74
CA THR A 55 8.96 -9.53 -4.45
C THR A 55 8.11 -9.80 -3.21
N LEU A 56 7.54 -8.75 -2.60
CA LEU A 56 6.81 -8.86 -1.33
C LEU A 56 5.60 -9.79 -1.42
N ASP A 57 4.97 -9.85 -2.59
CA ASP A 57 3.85 -10.73 -2.89
C ASP A 57 4.25 -12.21 -2.78
N LEU A 58 5.43 -12.57 -3.29
CA LEU A 58 5.98 -13.93 -3.15
C LEU A 58 6.34 -14.26 -1.70
N LEU A 59 6.95 -13.30 -0.99
CA LEU A 59 7.36 -13.48 0.40
C LEU A 59 6.15 -13.67 1.34
N LEU A 60 5.04 -12.99 1.05
CA LEU A 60 3.82 -13.03 1.86
C LEU A 60 2.72 -13.90 1.25
N LYS A 61 3.05 -14.73 0.27
CA LYS A 61 2.06 -15.56 -0.43
C LYS A 61 1.20 -16.40 0.51
N ASP A 62 1.81 -16.99 1.55
CA ASP A 62 1.09 -17.80 2.53
C ASP A 62 0.16 -16.95 3.42
N GLU A 63 0.53 -15.69 3.68
CA GLU A 63 -0.28 -14.74 4.46
C GLU A 63 -1.41 -14.12 3.61
N ILE A 64 -1.22 -14.04 2.29
CA ILE A 64 -2.28 -13.67 1.33
C ILE A 64 -3.31 -14.81 1.23
N GLY A 65 -2.85 -16.06 1.32
CA GLY A 65 -3.71 -17.24 1.38
C GLY A 65 -4.63 -17.38 0.16
N ASP A 66 -5.91 -17.64 0.41
CA ASP A 66 -6.91 -17.89 -0.63
C ASP A 66 -7.17 -16.67 -1.55
N ASP A 67 -6.79 -15.46 -1.13
CA ASP A 67 -6.93 -14.25 -1.94
C ASP A 67 -5.86 -14.16 -3.04
N TRP A 68 -4.86 -15.06 -3.06
CA TRP A 68 -3.77 -15.05 -4.03
C TRP A 68 -4.27 -15.37 -5.44
N GLN A 69 -4.16 -14.40 -6.35
CA GLN A 69 -4.60 -14.48 -7.75
C GLN A 69 -3.43 -14.40 -8.74
N GLY A 70 -2.20 -14.55 -8.26
CA GLY A 70 -0.97 -14.42 -9.06
C GLY A 70 -0.11 -13.26 -8.61
N ARG A 71 0.97 -12.99 -9.37
CA ARG A 71 1.91 -11.92 -9.06
C ARG A 71 1.20 -10.56 -9.09
N GLY A 72 1.51 -9.70 -8.12
CA GLY A 72 0.92 -8.36 -8.06
C GLY A 72 1.58 -7.49 -6.99
N PRO A 73 1.36 -6.17 -7.01
CA PRO A 73 1.80 -5.30 -5.92
C PRO A 73 1.27 -5.78 -4.58
N CYS A 74 2.18 -5.90 -3.62
CA CYS A 74 1.86 -6.19 -2.22
C CYS A 74 2.36 -5.03 -1.36
N ILE A 75 1.49 -4.53 -0.49
CA ILE A 75 1.77 -3.44 0.43
C ILE A 75 1.40 -3.91 1.83
N VAL A 76 2.35 -3.83 2.76
CA VAL A 76 2.10 -4.05 4.18
C VAL A 76 1.90 -2.71 4.85
N ILE A 77 0.87 -2.60 5.69
CA ILE A 77 0.54 -1.39 6.45
C ILE A 77 0.62 -1.69 7.94
N ASN A 78 1.35 -0.86 8.68
CA ASN A 78 1.56 -1.02 10.11
C ASN A 78 0.44 -0.36 10.91
N ASP A 79 -0.71 -1.02 10.96
CA ASP A 79 -1.92 -0.52 11.61
C ASP A 79 -1.74 -0.30 13.12
N ASP A 80 -0.95 -1.15 13.79
CA ASP A 80 -0.62 -0.96 15.21
C ASP A 80 0.25 0.28 15.44
N LEU A 81 1.24 0.54 14.57
CA LEU A 81 2.07 1.73 14.68
C LEU A 81 1.28 3.00 14.37
N ILE A 82 0.39 2.97 13.36
CA ILE A 82 -0.50 4.08 13.04
C ILE A 82 -1.39 4.40 14.25
N LEU A 83 -2.06 3.39 14.81
CA LEU A 83 -2.94 3.54 15.98
C LEU A 83 -2.17 4.10 17.19
N SER A 84 -0.96 3.63 17.45
CA SER A 84 -0.17 4.06 18.60
C SER A 84 0.50 5.43 18.45
N LYS A 85 0.85 5.85 17.23
CA LYS A 85 1.56 7.12 16.97
C LYS A 85 0.67 8.25 16.50
N LEU A 86 -0.31 7.96 15.65
CA LEU A 86 -1.19 8.95 15.02
C LEU A 86 -2.58 8.98 15.69
N GLY A 87 -2.93 7.91 16.41
CA GLY A 87 -4.19 7.80 17.11
C GLY A 87 -5.34 7.43 16.16
N ASP A 88 -6.56 7.43 16.72
CA ASP A 88 -7.73 6.87 16.02
C ASP A 88 -8.55 7.91 15.24
N ARG A 89 -8.32 9.21 15.50
CA ARG A 89 -9.16 10.31 14.98
C ARG A 89 -9.14 10.40 13.46
N TYR A 90 -8.00 10.12 12.84
CA TYR A 90 -7.80 10.20 11.39
C TYR A 90 -7.28 8.89 10.80
N LEU A 91 -7.47 7.77 11.51
CA LEU A 91 -6.94 6.46 11.14
C LEU A 91 -7.17 6.12 9.66
N ALA A 92 -8.37 6.33 9.13
CA ALA A 92 -8.67 6.02 7.73
C ALA A 92 -7.89 6.91 6.75
N ALA A 93 -7.74 8.20 7.06
CA ALA A 93 -7.00 9.13 6.20
C ALA A 93 -5.50 8.85 6.24
N ASP A 94 -4.94 8.62 7.42
CA ASP A 94 -3.52 8.28 7.59
C ASP A 94 -3.20 6.95 6.90
N PHE A 95 -4.02 5.93 7.12
CA PHE A 95 -3.87 4.61 6.49
C PHE A 95 -3.91 4.72 4.97
N CYS A 96 -4.90 5.39 4.39
CA CYS A 96 -4.99 5.60 2.94
C CYS A 96 -3.82 6.41 2.41
N GLY A 97 -3.35 7.44 3.14
CA GLY A 97 -2.19 8.23 2.76
C GLY A 97 -0.92 7.38 2.67
N ILE A 98 -0.70 6.50 3.64
CA ILE A 98 0.43 5.56 3.64
C ILE A 98 0.30 4.55 2.50
N VAL A 99 -0.89 3.97 2.28
CA VAL A 99 -1.12 3.05 1.15
C VAL A 99 -0.78 3.73 -0.19
N LEU A 100 -1.20 4.98 -0.38
CA LEU A 100 -0.90 5.73 -1.61
C LEU A 100 0.59 6.05 -1.75
N HIS A 101 1.29 6.33 -0.64
CA HIS A 101 2.73 6.50 -0.63
C HIS A 101 3.45 5.23 -1.10
N GLU A 102 3.09 4.06 -0.55
CA GLU A 102 3.67 2.78 -0.96
C GLU A 102 3.28 2.43 -2.40
N LEU A 103 2.04 2.71 -2.82
CA LEU A 103 1.64 2.54 -4.21
C LEU A 103 2.50 3.39 -5.15
N ALA A 104 2.87 4.62 -4.76
CA ALA A 104 3.77 5.43 -5.58
C ALA A 104 5.13 4.74 -5.77
N HIS A 105 5.69 4.09 -4.73
CA HIS A 105 6.90 3.28 -4.86
C HIS A 105 6.73 2.10 -5.83
N VAL A 106 5.55 1.45 -5.85
CA VAL A 106 5.25 0.40 -6.84
C VAL A 106 5.23 0.97 -8.26
N LEU A 107 4.47 2.04 -8.48
CA LEU A 107 4.25 2.64 -9.81
C LEU A 107 5.50 3.33 -10.36
N LEU A 108 6.44 3.67 -9.50
CA LEU A 108 7.70 4.27 -9.90
C LEU A 108 8.67 3.22 -10.51
N ARG A 109 8.47 1.93 -10.25
CA ARG A 109 9.33 0.86 -10.79
C ARG A 109 9.27 0.79 -12.32
N PRO A 110 10.40 0.49 -12.99
CA PRO A 110 10.41 0.25 -14.44
C PRO A 110 9.48 -0.88 -14.87
N GLU A 111 9.41 -1.94 -14.05
CA GLU A 111 8.40 -3.00 -14.14
C GLU A 111 7.87 -3.27 -12.73
N LEU A 112 6.60 -3.67 -12.61
CA LEU A 112 5.93 -3.86 -11.30
C LEU A 112 6.70 -4.76 -10.33
N PHE A 113 7.42 -5.74 -10.88
CA PHE A 113 8.12 -6.79 -10.13
C PHE A 113 9.62 -6.53 -9.94
N THR A 114 10.18 -5.47 -10.54
CA THR A 114 11.59 -5.14 -10.34
C THR A 114 11.78 -4.58 -8.93
N GLU A 115 12.89 -4.91 -8.28
CA GLU A 115 13.22 -4.25 -7.02
C GLU A 115 13.48 -2.77 -7.25
N TRP A 116 12.90 -1.97 -6.36
CA TRP A 116 13.08 -0.53 -6.32
C TRP A 116 14.43 -0.22 -5.69
N LYS A 117 15.38 0.31 -6.47
CA LYS A 117 16.57 0.98 -5.93
C LYS A 117 16.16 2.43 -5.69
N ASP A 118 16.30 2.92 -4.47
CA ASP A 118 15.78 4.22 -4.06
C ASP A 118 16.03 5.32 -5.12
N PRO A 119 14.98 6.02 -5.57
CA PRO A 119 15.09 7.12 -6.49
C PRO A 119 15.72 8.28 -5.75
N VAL A 120 16.44 9.12 -6.46
CA VAL A 120 16.78 10.44 -5.95
C VAL A 120 15.47 11.22 -5.68
N PRO A 121 15.35 11.97 -4.57
CA PRO A 121 14.12 12.63 -4.13
C PRO A 121 13.37 13.42 -5.22
N GLU A 122 14.08 13.98 -6.21
CA GLU A 122 13.47 14.74 -7.31
C GLU A 122 12.51 13.90 -8.19
N GLN A 123 12.73 12.59 -8.31
CA GLN A 123 11.88 11.71 -9.12
C GLN A 123 10.57 11.38 -8.40
N LEU A 124 10.57 11.37 -7.07
CA LEU A 124 9.36 11.17 -6.25
C LEU A 124 8.44 12.40 -6.37
N ASP A 125 9.01 13.60 -6.25
CA ASP A 125 8.28 14.86 -6.32
C ASP A 125 7.63 15.09 -7.69
N ALA A 126 8.32 14.76 -8.78
CA ALA A 126 7.78 14.91 -10.13
C ALA A 126 6.53 14.03 -10.34
N LYS A 127 6.54 12.79 -9.85
CA LYS A 127 5.44 11.84 -10.05
C LYS A 127 4.29 12.06 -9.07
N VAL A 128 4.56 12.48 -7.84
CA VAL A 128 3.51 12.95 -6.91
C VAL A 128 2.78 14.15 -7.48
N ARG A 129 3.49 15.11 -8.09
CA ARG A 129 2.86 16.24 -8.81
C ARG A 129 2.06 15.78 -10.01
N GLN A 130 2.55 14.81 -10.77
CA GLN A 130 1.82 14.23 -11.90
C GLN A 130 0.52 13.55 -11.44
N LEU A 131 0.55 12.77 -10.37
CA LEU A 131 -0.63 12.11 -9.78
C LEU A 131 -1.62 13.14 -9.21
N ALA A 132 -1.13 14.16 -8.50
CA ALA A 132 -1.96 15.25 -7.99
C ALA A 132 -2.66 16.03 -9.12
N ASN A 133 -1.99 16.24 -10.26
CA ASN A 133 -2.57 16.89 -11.42
C ASN A 133 -3.64 16.04 -12.11
N HIS A 134 -3.49 14.72 -12.16
CA HIS A 134 -4.54 13.83 -12.70
C HIS A 134 -5.81 13.84 -11.82
N LEU A 135 -5.64 13.98 -10.50
CA LEU A 135 -6.77 14.11 -9.56
C LEU A 135 -7.44 15.49 -9.56
N ALA A 136 -6.78 16.50 -10.14
CA ALA A 136 -7.29 17.87 -10.20
C ALA A 136 -8.12 18.16 -11.45
N ILE A 137 -8.14 17.27 -12.45
CA ILE A 137 -8.85 17.48 -13.73
C ILE A 137 -10.35 17.12 -13.64
N ASP A 138 -10.79 16.45 -12.56
CA ASP A 138 -12.20 16.10 -12.32
C ASP A 138 -12.97 17.11 -11.43
N ARG A 139 -12.66 18.41 -11.49
CA ARG A 139 -13.42 19.48 -10.81
C ARG A 139 -14.05 20.47 -11.76
#